data_AF-A0A3N4R6M5-F1
#
_entry.id   AF-A0A3N4R6M5-F1
#
_cell.length_a   1.000
_cell.length_b   1.000
_cell.length_c   1.000
_cell.angle_alpha   90.00
_cell.angle_beta   90.00
_cell.angle_gamma   90.00
#
_symmetry.space_group_name_H-M   'P 1'
#
loop_
_entity.id
_entity.type
_entity.pdbx_description
1 polymer ?
#
loop_
_entity_poly.entity_id
_entity_poly.type
_entity_poly.pdbx_seq_one_letter_code
_entity_poly.pdbx_strand_id
1 'polypeptide(L)'
;MKLSTRIALGAAVLVPLLVAAAGVLLLPLVSTDLHRRQDDRLNARAAAVLPNAKALLAADSRGRPKVEQNQQRKLTDAALDAGVRVAAADGTVLLAAGSQPDDPSRLPAAPSGEPVTVRQNGSSWRVLTVKLDSGSTAGTLWVLAPAGEPADELRAVRRRVLLVALVAAPLSGLVAFGLAERATLPLRRLGRRAAALDPGAGPTAFAPARTGTAEVDELSGALALLLSRYDEQAARTAQALDTARSFSSAASHELRTPLMSLRTNLDVLAAHPDLPAGERAEVVAELQQDHARMLDLLSALSALARGDLVELSAFGPVDLAELVDAAVAEAARRHPDALYRTELPSEARVFGWDAGLRILLANLLGNAAVHGRTADRPARVDVRLQVAGGAARLTVDDSGPGVPPAERAAVFHRFHRRPDSPGSGLGLTLVAQQAALHRGSVTATDRPDGPGCRLEVVLPLLRPDTPAVRLPAARDWLNGEEQH
;
A
#
# COMPACT_ATOMS: atom_id res chain seq x y z
N MET A 1 14.07 19.41 10.83
CA MET A 1 14.72 18.53 11.83
C MET A 1 14.42 17.08 11.50
N LYS A 2 15.41 16.18 11.58
CA LYS A 2 15.21 14.74 11.32
C LYS A 2 14.33 14.12 12.41
N LEU A 3 13.61 13.04 12.08
CA LEU A 3 12.77 12.30 13.05
C LEU A 3 13.61 11.79 14.24
N SER A 4 14.83 11.34 13.99
CA SER A 4 15.77 10.90 15.03
C SER A 4 16.11 12.00 16.03
N THR A 5 16.27 13.24 15.58
CA THR A 5 16.52 14.39 16.45
C THR A 5 15.31 14.70 17.34
N ARG A 6 14.08 14.56 16.82
CA ARG A 6 12.85 14.78 17.60
C ARG A 6 12.66 13.73 18.68
N ILE A 7 12.90 12.45 18.36
CA ILE A 7 12.81 11.34 19.32
C ILE A 7 13.88 11.50 20.42
N ALA A 8 15.12 11.83 20.05
CA ALA A 8 16.20 12.06 21.00
C ALA A 8 15.90 13.21 21.97
N LEU A 9 15.39 14.34 21.46
CA LEU A 9 14.99 15.48 22.29
C LEU A 9 13.83 15.10 23.23
N GLY A 10 12.83 14.35 22.73
CA GLY A 10 11.72 13.86 23.54
C GLY A 10 12.19 12.97 24.69
N ALA A 11 13.07 12.00 24.40
CA ALA A 11 13.63 11.12 25.43
C ALA A 11 14.49 11.87 26.45
N ALA A 12 15.33 12.81 25.98
CA ALA A 12 16.19 13.63 26.83
C ALA A 12 15.41 14.54 27.79
N VAL A 13 14.15 14.84 27.50
CA VAL A 13 13.25 15.62 28.38
C VAL A 13 12.38 14.71 29.25
N LEU A 14 11.82 13.64 28.68
CA LEU A 14 10.88 12.75 29.38
C LEU A 14 11.56 11.95 30.49
N VAL A 15 12.74 11.39 30.23
CA VAL A 15 13.42 10.52 31.21
C VAL A 15 13.81 11.30 32.48
N PRO A 16 14.41 12.51 32.40
CA PRO A 16 14.69 13.31 33.60
C PRO A 16 13.42 13.73 34.34
N LEU A 17 12.34 14.04 33.63
CA LEU A 17 11.05 14.36 34.24
C LEU A 17 10.51 13.18 35.05
N LEU A 18 10.60 11.96 34.52
CA LEU A 18 10.21 10.74 35.24
C LEU A 18 11.08 10.50 36.49
N VAL A 19 12.40 10.70 36.38
CA VAL A 19 13.33 10.59 37.52
C VAL A 19 13.01 11.65 38.59
N ALA A 20 12.74 12.89 38.18
CA ALA A 20 12.38 13.96 39.09
C ALA A 20 11.03 13.69 39.78
N ALA A 21 10.02 13.22 39.04
CA ALA A 21 8.72 12.85 39.58
C ALA A 21 8.83 11.71 40.60
N ALA A 22 9.62 10.67 40.30
CA ALA A 22 9.91 9.60 41.24
C ALA A 22 10.59 10.12 42.52
N GLY A 23 11.53 11.07 42.38
CA GLY A 23 12.16 11.75 43.51
C GLY A 23 11.17 12.53 44.38
N VAL A 24 10.26 13.29 43.76
CA VAL A 24 9.19 14.04 44.45
C VAL A 24 8.25 13.10 45.21
N LEU A 25 7.99 11.90 44.69
CA LEU A 25 7.14 10.90 45.35
C LEU A 25 7.85 10.19 46.51
N LEU A 26 9.12 9.83 46.34
CA LEU A 26 9.89 9.05 47.32
C LEU A 26 10.37 9.87 48.52
N LEU A 27 10.74 11.14 48.33
CA LEU A 27 11.28 11.98 49.40
C LEU A 27 10.31 12.15 50.59
N PRO A 28 9.00 12.42 50.41
CA PRO A 28 8.03 12.47 51.50
C PRO A 28 7.87 11.14 52.24
N LEU A 29 7.88 10.03 51.50
CA LEU A 29 7.77 8.68 52.07
C LEU A 29 8.95 8.38 52.99
N VAL A 30 10.18 8.62 52.51
CA VAL A 30 11.41 8.44 53.31
C VAL A 30 11.42 9.38 54.51
N SER A 31 11.04 10.65 54.32
CA SER A 31 10.95 11.62 55.41
C SER A 31 10.00 11.14 56.51
N THR A 32 8.80 10.67 56.13
CA THR A 32 7.80 10.19 57.09
C THR A 32 8.29 8.96 57.84
N ASP A 33 8.95 8.03 57.15
CA ASP A 33 9.53 6.82 57.76
C ASP A 33 10.64 7.17 58.76
N LEU A 34 11.53 8.11 58.43
CA LEU A 34 12.58 8.58 59.34
C LEU A 34 12.00 9.23 60.61
N HIS A 35 10.99 10.10 60.47
CA HIS A 35 10.35 10.72 61.63
C HIS A 35 9.67 9.68 62.53
N ARG A 36 8.97 8.70 61.95
CA ARG A 36 8.35 7.59 62.72
C ARG A 36 9.39 6.79 63.49
N ARG A 37 10.49 6.39 62.84
CA ARG A 37 11.58 5.67 63.51
C ARG A 37 12.21 6.48 64.65
N GLN A 38 12.35 7.79 64.48
CA GLN A 38 12.88 8.67 65.52
C GLN A 38 11.92 8.78 66.71
N ASP A 39 10.62 8.92 66.45
CA ASP A 39 9.58 8.96 67.48
C ASP A 39 9.48 7.63 68.25
N ASP A 40 9.56 6.48 67.55
CA ASP A 40 9.58 5.16 68.16
C ASP A 40 10.79 4.95 69.08
N ARG A 41 11.98 5.42 68.66
CA ARG A 41 13.19 5.39 69.49
C ARG A 41 13.04 6.23 70.75
N LEU A 42 12.46 7.43 70.65
CA LEU A 42 12.20 8.30 71.81
C LEU A 42 11.22 7.66 72.78
N ASN A 43 10.13 7.08 72.28
CA ASN A 43 9.14 6.37 73.09
C ASN A 43 9.76 5.16 73.81
N ALA A 44 10.51 4.32 73.10
CA ALA A 44 11.20 3.16 73.68
C ALA A 44 12.20 3.59 74.76
N ARG A 45 12.92 4.71 74.54
CA ARG A 45 13.88 5.23 75.52
C ARG A 45 13.20 5.81 76.75
N ALA A 46 12.13 6.57 76.57
CA ALA A 46 11.33 7.08 77.68
C ALA A 46 10.79 5.95 78.54
N ALA A 47 10.27 4.87 77.93
CA ALA A 47 9.82 3.68 78.65
C ALA A 47 10.95 3.03 79.47
N ALA A 48 12.18 2.99 78.95
CA ALA A 48 13.33 2.42 79.64
C ALA A 48 13.82 3.24 80.85
N VAL A 49 13.78 4.58 80.77
CA VAL A 49 14.25 5.46 81.86
C VAL A 49 13.15 5.82 82.87
N LEU A 50 11.88 5.64 82.51
CA LEU A 50 10.72 5.98 83.35
C LEU A 50 10.78 5.38 84.77
N PRO A 51 11.13 4.09 84.98
CA PRO A 51 11.18 3.52 86.33
C PRO A 51 12.25 4.19 87.22
N ASN A 52 13.42 4.48 86.65
CA ASN A 52 14.52 5.14 87.37
C ASN A 52 14.18 6.60 87.68
N ALA A 53 13.50 7.30 86.76
CA ALA A 53 13.03 8.67 86.97
C ALA A 53 11.96 8.75 88.07
N LYS A 54 11.02 7.80 88.12
CA LYS A 54 10.06 7.71 89.23
C LYS A 54 10.75 7.42 90.56
N ALA A 55 11.73 6.51 90.57
CA ALA A 55 12.50 6.20 91.78
C ALA A 55 13.34 7.39 92.28
N LEU A 56 13.85 8.22 91.37
CA LEU A 56 14.54 9.46 91.70
C LEU A 56 13.60 10.46 92.39
N LEU A 57 12.42 10.72 91.80
CA LEU A 57 11.41 11.61 92.37
C LEU A 57 10.91 11.13 93.75
N ALA A 58 10.77 9.82 93.93
CA ALA A 58 10.42 9.21 95.22
C ALA A 58 11.53 9.33 96.27
N ALA A 59 12.80 9.30 95.86
CA ALA A 59 13.95 9.39 96.76
C ALA A 59 14.16 10.82 97.27
N ASP A 60 14.01 11.81 96.38
CA ASP A 60 14.08 13.25 96.69
C ASP A 60 12.98 13.63 97.69
N SER A 61 11.72 13.34 97.38
CA SER A 61 10.57 13.67 98.25
C SER A 61 10.58 13.00 99.63
N ARG A 62 11.35 11.92 99.81
CA ARG A 62 11.53 11.21 101.09
C ARG A 62 12.86 11.53 101.79
N GLY A 63 13.66 12.45 101.24
CA GLY A 63 14.95 12.86 101.80
C GLY A 63 15.99 11.73 101.86
N ARG A 64 16.12 10.92 100.80
CA ARG A 64 17.03 9.76 100.73
C ARG A 64 18.23 10.00 99.79
N PRO A 65 19.27 10.73 100.23
CA PRO A 65 20.34 11.22 99.33
C PRO A 65 21.16 10.10 98.68
N LYS A 66 21.41 8.98 99.37
CA LYS A 66 22.14 7.83 98.78
C LYS A 66 21.37 7.13 97.65
N VAL A 67 20.04 7.07 97.76
CA VAL A 67 19.19 6.45 96.73
C VAL A 67 19.04 7.38 95.54
N GLU A 68 18.86 8.67 95.81
CA GLU A 68 18.82 9.74 94.81
C GLU A 68 20.09 9.74 93.94
N GLN A 69 21.27 9.76 94.57
CA GLN A 69 22.56 9.76 93.85
C GLN A 69 22.76 8.49 92.99
N ASN A 70 22.29 7.33 93.46
CA ASN A 70 22.36 6.08 92.68
C ASN A 70 21.42 6.12 91.46
N GLN A 71 20.21 6.68 91.60
CA GLN A 71 19.28 6.83 90.49
C GLN A 71 19.72 7.91 89.50
N GLN A 72 20.30 9.01 89.97
CA GLN A 72 20.96 10.01 89.12
C GLN A 72 22.06 9.35 88.29
N ARG A 73 22.93 8.54 88.90
CA ARG A 73 24.00 7.83 88.17
C ARG A 73 23.44 6.90 87.08
N LYS A 74 22.43 6.08 87.41
CA LYS A 74 21.77 5.19 86.43
C LYS A 74 21.12 5.93 85.28
N LEU A 75 20.51 7.08 85.55
CA LEU A 75 19.89 7.92 84.52
C LEU A 75 20.94 8.63 83.66
N THR A 76 22.04 9.10 84.26
CA THR A 76 23.17 9.69 83.52
C THR A 76 23.83 8.66 82.61
N ASP A 77 24.06 7.43 83.10
CA ASP A 77 24.59 6.32 82.29
C ASP A 77 23.61 5.94 81.16
N ALA A 78 22.30 6.07 81.39
CA ALA A 78 21.28 5.87 80.37
C ALA A 78 21.11 7.07 79.41
N ALA A 79 21.70 8.24 79.71
CA ALA A 79 21.59 9.49 78.96
C ALA A 79 22.82 9.78 78.08
N LEU A 80 23.67 8.78 77.81
CA LEU A 80 24.87 8.96 76.97
C LEU A 80 24.55 9.35 75.52
N ASP A 81 23.47 8.79 74.95
CA ASP A 81 23.07 9.00 73.54
C ASP A 81 21.81 9.89 73.38
N ALA A 82 21.24 10.37 74.49
CA ALA A 82 20.03 11.20 74.49
C ALA A 82 19.98 12.08 75.74
N GLY A 83 19.45 13.30 75.61
CA GLY A 83 19.21 14.17 76.75
C GLY A 83 18.10 13.63 77.65
N VAL A 84 18.32 13.61 78.95
CA VAL A 84 17.29 13.29 79.95
C VAL A 84 17.25 14.40 80.99
N ARG A 85 16.06 14.94 81.23
CA ARG A 85 15.82 15.96 82.25
C ARG A 85 14.67 15.52 83.15
N VAL A 86 14.84 15.63 84.46
CA VAL A 86 13.81 15.32 85.46
C VAL A 86 13.63 16.53 86.35
N ALA A 87 12.39 16.99 86.51
CA ALA A 87 12.03 18.04 87.46
C ALA A 87 10.86 17.63 88.35
N ALA A 88 10.86 18.12 89.58
CA ALA A 88 9.75 17.99 90.53
C ALA A 88 8.62 19.00 90.21
N ALA A 89 7.47 18.86 90.88
CA ALA A 89 6.29 19.70 90.66
C ALA A 89 6.49 21.19 91.00
N ASP A 90 7.47 21.51 91.85
CA ASP A 90 7.89 22.87 92.20
C ASP A 90 8.82 23.51 91.14
N GLY A 91 9.18 22.76 90.09
CA GLY A 91 10.12 23.18 89.06
C GLY A 91 11.59 22.94 89.39
N THR A 92 11.90 22.37 90.56
CA THR A 92 13.27 22.00 90.93
C THR A 92 13.79 20.89 90.00
N VAL A 93 14.93 21.12 89.37
CA VAL A 93 15.54 20.16 88.44
C VAL A 93 16.36 19.14 89.22
N LEU A 94 15.89 17.90 89.26
CA LEU A 94 16.53 16.79 89.98
C LEU A 94 17.68 16.15 89.19
N LEU A 95 17.59 16.20 87.85
CA LEU A 95 18.63 15.72 86.97
C LEU A 95 18.56 16.43 85.62
N ALA A 96 19.74 16.79 85.09
CA ALA A 96 19.93 17.13 83.69
C ALA A 96 21.19 16.40 83.20
N ALA A 97 21.00 15.40 82.34
CA ALA A 97 22.08 14.59 81.77
C ALA A 97 21.94 14.51 80.25
N GLY A 98 23.05 14.24 79.56
CA GLY A 98 23.10 14.12 78.10
C GLY A 98 22.97 15.47 77.38
N SER A 99 22.79 15.39 76.06
CA SER A 99 22.68 16.55 75.16
C SER A 99 21.35 17.28 75.34
N GLN A 100 21.38 18.58 75.71
CA GLN A 100 20.19 19.39 75.98
C GLN A 100 20.19 20.69 75.15
N PRO A 101 19.01 21.30 74.93
CA PRO A 101 18.93 22.63 74.33
C PRO A 101 19.57 23.68 75.25
N ASP A 102 20.15 24.72 74.64
CA ASP A 102 20.80 25.82 75.36
C ASP A 102 19.82 26.55 76.32
N ASP A 103 18.55 26.66 75.94
CA ASP A 103 17.51 27.33 76.72
C ASP A 103 16.41 26.34 77.17
N PRO A 104 16.48 25.79 78.39
CA PRO A 104 15.50 24.82 78.88
C PRO A 104 14.10 25.40 79.12
N SER A 105 13.93 26.74 79.07
CA SER A 105 12.63 27.38 79.27
C SER A 105 11.64 27.15 78.12
N ARG A 106 12.10 26.77 76.93
CA ARG A 106 11.24 26.47 75.78
C ARG A 106 10.86 25.00 75.65
N LEU A 107 11.16 24.18 76.66
CA LEU A 107 10.69 22.80 76.69
C LEU A 107 9.18 22.79 76.98
N PRO A 108 8.41 21.85 76.38
CA PRO A 108 6.98 21.77 76.63
C PRO A 108 6.71 21.51 78.12
N ALA A 109 5.98 22.41 78.77
CA ALA A 109 5.66 22.30 80.20
C ALA A 109 4.59 21.23 80.48
N ALA A 110 3.72 20.94 79.52
CA ALA A 110 2.66 19.96 79.64
C ALA A 110 3.04 18.61 78.97
N PRO A 111 2.69 17.47 79.58
CA PRO A 111 2.86 16.16 78.95
C PRO A 111 1.89 16.04 77.76
N SER A 112 2.43 16.03 76.54
CA SER A 112 1.66 15.92 75.30
C SER A 112 1.36 14.48 74.90
N GLY A 113 2.05 13.48 75.48
CA GLY A 113 1.94 12.07 75.07
C GLY A 113 2.59 11.73 73.73
N GLU A 114 2.77 12.72 72.86
CA GLU A 114 3.46 12.61 71.57
C GLU A 114 4.78 13.42 71.56
N PRO A 115 5.83 12.96 70.84
CA PRO A 115 7.05 13.73 70.64
C PRO A 115 6.78 15.04 69.88
N VAL A 116 7.39 16.14 70.33
CA VAL A 116 7.26 17.49 69.74
C VAL A 116 8.64 17.99 69.30
N THR A 117 8.71 18.71 68.18
CA THR A 117 9.97 19.30 67.70
C THR A 117 10.12 20.73 68.21
N VAL A 118 11.19 20.99 68.96
CA VAL A 118 11.57 22.31 69.49
C VAL A 118 12.75 22.84 68.69
N ARG A 119 12.71 24.11 68.25
CA ARG A 119 13.80 24.74 67.49
C ARG A 119 14.45 25.88 68.30
N GLN A 120 15.77 25.85 68.43
CA GLN A 120 16.57 26.87 69.13
C GLN A 120 17.93 27.07 68.45
N ASN A 121 18.34 28.33 68.27
CA ASN A 121 19.68 28.72 67.79
C ASN A 121 20.18 27.90 66.58
N GLY A 122 19.31 27.56 65.63
CA GLY A 122 19.65 26.77 64.44
C GLY A 122 19.65 25.25 64.64
N SER A 123 19.53 24.76 65.88
CA SER A 123 19.37 23.34 66.21
C SER A 123 17.90 22.96 66.41
N SER A 124 17.51 21.79 65.93
CA SER A 124 16.18 21.23 66.16
C SER A 124 16.30 20.04 67.10
N TRP A 125 15.41 19.93 68.07
CA TRP A 125 15.36 18.87 69.07
C TRP A 125 14.00 18.20 69.01
N ARG A 126 13.97 16.87 69.02
CA ARG A 126 12.74 16.10 69.17
C ARG A 126 12.62 15.71 70.64
N VAL A 127 11.56 16.17 71.29
CA VAL A 127 11.38 16.12 72.75
C VAL A 127 10.10 15.36 73.07
N LEU A 128 10.20 14.37 73.94
CA LEU A 128 9.05 13.66 74.51
C LEU A 128 8.92 14.02 75.99
N THR A 129 7.76 14.54 76.37
CA THR A 129 7.44 14.93 77.75
C THR A 129 6.51 13.88 78.38
N VAL A 130 6.96 13.25 79.47
CA VAL A 130 6.20 12.22 80.19
C VAL A 130 5.95 12.69 81.63
N LYS A 131 4.71 12.55 82.10
CA LYS A 131 4.36 12.85 83.49
C LYS A 131 4.89 11.75 84.42
N LEU A 132 5.61 12.14 85.47
CA LEU A 132 6.00 11.26 86.55
C LEU A 132 4.95 11.37 87.67
N ASP A 133 4.41 10.21 88.05
CA ASP A 133 3.57 10.06 89.23
C ASP A 133 4.19 8.97 90.10
N SER A 134 4.55 9.35 91.33
CA SER A 134 5.11 8.47 92.35
C SER A 134 4.29 8.55 93.65
N GLY A 135 2.96 8.45 93.54
CA GLY A 135 2.04 8.22 94.66
C GLY A 135 1.71 9.48 95.46
N SER A 136 2.71 10.18 96.01
CA SER A 136 2.52 11.44 96.75
C SER A 136 3.21 12.65 96.11
N THR A 137 4.00 12.45 95.05
CA THR A 137 4.72 13.50 94.34
C THR A 137 4.59 13.36 92.84
N ALA A 138 4.36 14.51 92.19
CA ALA A 138 4.32 14.64 90.74
C ALA A 138 5.63 15.29 90.25
N GLY A 139 6.02 14.95 89.03
CA GLY A 139 7.15 15.55 88.34
C GLY A 139 7.04 15.37 86.84
N THR A 140 8.04 15.84 86.11
CA THR A 140 8.08 15.76 84.65
C THR A 140 9.42 15.21 84.19
N LEU A 141 9.35 14.27 83.25
CA LEU A 141 10.49 13.70 82.54
C LEU A 141 10.50 14.22 81.11
N TRP A 142 11.61 14.82 80.68
CA TRP A 142 11.87 15.11 79.28
C TRP A 142 12.95 14.18 78.75
N VAL A 143 12.66 13.54 77.62
CA VAL A 143 13.64 12.79 76.83
C VAL A 143 13.85 13.52 75.52
N LEU A 144 15.11 13.85 75.20
CA LEU A 144 15.49 14.74 74.13
C LEU A 144 16.47 14.04 73.18
N ALA A 145 16.22 14.13 71.88
CA ALA A 145 17.16 13.71 70.85
C ALA A 145 17.41 14.85 69.86
N PRO A 146 18.65 15.05 69.39
CA PRO A 146 18.93 16.01 68.34
C PRO A 146 18.20 15.60 67.05
N ALA A 147 17.41 16.50 66.47
CA ALA A 147 16.69 16.28 65.21
C ALA A 147 17.55 16.62 63.97
N GLY A 148 18.88 16.65 64.12
CA GLY A 148 19.84 16.96 63.05
C GLY A 148 20.11 15.79 62.10
N GLU A 149 20.05 14.54 62.59
CA GLU A 149 20.35 13.33 61.79
C GLU A 149 19.47 13.16 60.52
N PRO A 150 18.16 13.47 60.50
CA PRO A 150 17.33 13.30 59.31
C PRO A 150 17.61 14.32 58.19
N ALA A 151 18.14 15.51 58.51
CA ALA A 151 18.26 16.60 57.55
C ALA A 151 19.46 16.44 56.60
N ASP A 152 20.56 15.85 57.07
CA ASP A 152 21.73 15.53 56.24
C ASP A 152 21.46 14.32 55.33
N GLU A 153 20.75 13.30 55.83
CA GLU A 153 20.32 12.17 55.02
C GLU A 153 19.38 12.59 53.88
N LEU A 154 18.38 13.43 54.18
CA LEU A 154 17.44 13.91 53.16
C LEU A 154 18.14 14.80 52.10
N ARG A 155 19.11 15.63 52.54
CA ARG A 155 19.97 16.40 51.61
C ARG A 155 20.83 15.50 50.73
N ALA A 156 21.38 14.42 51.28
CA ALA A 156 22.16 13.44 50.53
C ALA A 156 21.29 12.70 49.49
N VAL A 157 20.07 12.29 49.86
CA VAL A 157 19.11 11.65 48.95
C VAL A 157 18.72 12.62 47.83
N ARG A 158 18.35 13.87 48.15
CA ARG A 158 18.01 14.89 47.14
C ARG A 158 19.17 15.13 46.16
N ARG A 159 20.40 15.24 46.65
CA ARG A 159 21.59 15.42 45.80
C ARG A 159 21.81 14.23 44.87
N ARG A 160 21.64 13.00 45.37
CA ARG A 160 21.75 11.77 44.56
C ARG A 160 20.68 11.74 43.46
N VAL A 161 19.44 12.08 43.77
CA VAL A 161 18.34 12.15 42.79
C VAL A 161 18.67 13.17 41.68
N LEU A 162 19.14 14.37 42.03
CA LEU A 162 19.51 15.40 41.06
C LEU A 162 20.68 14.97 40.17
N LEU A 163 21.71 14.34 40.75
CA LEU A 163 22.85 13.82 39.98
C LEU A 163 22.43 12.72 39.01
N VAL A 164 21.57 11.80 39.45
CA VAL A 164 21.03 10.75 38.58
C VAL A 164 20.21 11.37 37.45
N ALA A 165 19.36 12.36 37.72
CA ALA A 165 18.60 13.05 36.67
C ALA A 165 19.50 13.77 35.67
N LEU A 166 20.55 14.45 36.14
CA LEU A 166 21.52 15.18 35.31
C LEU A 166 22.29 14.24 34.37
N VAL A 167 22.66 13.04 34.83
CA VAL A 167 23.37 12.04 34.02
C VAL A 167 22.42 11.27 33.11
N ALA A 168 21.21 10.97 33.58
CA ALA A 168 20.21 10.24 32.80
C ALA A 168 19.74 11.03 31.57
N ALA A 169 19.70 12.37 31.64
CA ALA A 169 19.29 13.22 30.52
C ALA A 169 20.14 13.04 29.24
N PRO A 170 21.47 13.28 29.24
CA PRO A 170 22.30 13.08 28.05
C PRO A 170 22.38 11.61 27.65
N LEU A 171 22.42 10.68 28.61
CA LEU A 171 22.54 9.25 28.32
C LEU A 171 21.30 8.74 27.58
N SER A 172 20.10 9.06 28.07
CA SER A 172 18.84 8.69 27.42
C SER A 172 18.67 9.34 26.06
N GLY A 173 19.04 10.62 25.92
CA GLY A 173 19.04 11.31 24.64
C GLY A 173 19.96 10.65 23.61
N LEU A 174 21.18 10.25 24.01
CA LEU A 174 22.16 9.62 23.15
C LEU A 174 21.73 8.21 22.71
N VAL A 175 21.18 7.41 23.63
CA VAL A 175 20.60 6.10 23.31
C VAL A 175 19.41 6.22 22.37
N ALA A 176 18.48 7.13 22.66
CA ALA A 176 17.30 7.38 21.81
C ALA A 176 17.69 7.87 20.41
N PHE A 177 18.71 8.72 20.30
CA PHE A 177 19.25 9.16 19.02
C PHE A 177 19.81 8.00 18.21
N GLY A 178 20.64 7.15 18.82
CA GLY A 178 21.24 5.98 18.15
C GLY A 178 20.19 4.98 17.68
N LEU A 179 19.19 4.67 18.50
CA LEU A 179 18.08 3.79 18.14
C LEU A 179 17.26 4.39 16.97
N ALA A 180 16.96 5.68 17.02
CA ALA A 180 16.17 6.33 15.99
C ALA A 180 16.93 6.48 14.65
N GLU A 181 18.24 6.73 14.67
CA GLU A 181 19.06 6.66 13.45
C GLU A 181 19.04 5.25 12.87
N ARG A 182 19.26 4.22 13.69
CA ARG A 182 19.27 2.82 13.23
C ARG A 182 17.93 2.41 12.62
N ALA A 183 16.81 2.81 13.23
CA ALA A 183 15.46 2.51 12.72
C ALA A 183 15.12 3.25 11.42
N THR A 184 15.59 4.50 11.25
CA THR A 184 15.25 5.31 10.06
C THR A 184 16.20 5.11 8.88
N LEU A 185 17.37 4.52 9.11
CA LEU A 185 18.41 4.36 8.09
C LEU A 185 17.98 3.47 6.89
N PRO A 186 17.33 2.30 7.08
CA PRO A 186 16.79 1.50 5.99
C PRO A 186 15.78 2.27 5.12
N LEU A 187 14.83 2.97 5.75
CA LEU A 187 13.82 3.78 5.06
C LEU A 187 14.45 4.89 4.20
N ARG A 188 15.49 5.56 4.71
CA ARG A 188 16.19 6.62 3.97
C ARG A 188 17.00 6.06 2.79
N ARG A 189 17.55 4.84 2.91
CA ARG A 189 18.21 4.14 1.79
C ARG A 189 17.19 3.77 0.71
N LEU A 190 16.03 3.24 1.10
CA LEU A 190 14.94 2.93 0.19
C LEU A 190 14.47 4.18 -0.56
N GLY A 191 14.21 5.27 0.17
CA GLY A 191 13.77 6.54 -0.43
C GLY A 191 14.79 7.15 -1.39
N ARG A 192 16.09 7.06 -1.09
CA ARG A 192 17.15 7.51 -2.03
C ARG A 192 17.24 6.66 -3.28
N ARG A 193 17.09 5.34 -3.16
CA ARG A 193 17.05 4.45 -4.33
C ARG A 193 15.83 4.73 -5.20
N ALA A 194 14.66 4.89 -4.59
CA ALA A 194 13.45 5.26 -5.29
C ALA A 194 13.58 6.62 -5.99
N ALA A 195 14.20 7.62 -5.34
CA ALA A 195 14.42 8.95 -5.92
C ALA A 195 15.50 8.99 -7.02
N ALA A 196 16.39 7.99 -7.05
CA ALA A 196 17.41 7.83 -8.08
C ALA A 196 16.96 6.95 -9.25
N LEU A 197 15.69 6.52 -9.26
CA LEU A 197 15.13 5.80 -10.41
C LEU A 197 14.98 6.77 -11.57
N ASP A 198 15.72 6.50 -12.64
CA ASP A 198 15.49 7.17 -13.91
C ASP A 198 14.14 6.73 -14.48
N PRO A 199 13.29 7.67 -14.96
CA PRO A 199 11.98 7.34 -15.52
C PRO A 199 12.02 6.39 -16.73
N GLY A 200 13.19 6.20 -17.34
CA GLY A 200 13.41 5.27 -18.47
C GLY A 200 14.18 4.00 -18.10
N ALA A 201 14.64 3.85 -16.86
CA ALA A 201 15.30 2.63 -16.41
C ALA A 201 14.21 1.61 -16.06
N GLY A 202 14.06 0.58 -16.89
CA GLY A 202 13.02 -0.43 -16.75
C GLY A 202 13.05 -1.21 -15.43
N PRO A 203 12.15 -2.20 -15.26
CA PRO A 203 11.79 -2.76 -13.96
C PRO A 203 12.94 -3.50 -13.26
N THR A 204 13.98 -3.89 -14.01
CA THR A 204 15.22 -4.47 -13.47
C THR A 204 16.07 -3.48 -12.69
N ALA A 205 15.83 -2.17 -12.83
CA ALA A 205 16.59 -1.13 -12.13
C ALA A 205 16.28 -1.07 -10.63
N PHE A 206 15.10 -1.56 -10.20
CA PHE A 206 14.69 -1.57 -8.80
C PHE A 206 14.57 -2.99 -8.25
N ALA A 207 15.69 -3.56 -7.81
CA ALA A 207 15.71 -4.85 -7.12
C ALA A 207 15.35 -4.68 -5.63
N PRO A 208 14.33 -5.39 -5.11
CA PRO A 208 14.02 -5.36 -3.69
C PRO A 208 15.19 -5.91 -2.89
N ALA A 209 15.75 -5.08 -2.01
CA ALA A 209 16.91 -5.43 -1.20
C ALA A 209 16.47 -5.74 0.22
N ARG A 210 16.95 -6.87 0.78
CA ARG A 210 16.73 -7.20 2.18
C ARG A 210 17.47 -6.23 3.07
N THR A 211 16.74 -5.55 3.93
CA THR A 211 17.26 -4.59 4.91
C THR A 211 17.27 -5.15 6.33
N GLY A 212 16.60 -6.29 6.55
CA GLY A 212 16.48 -6.93 7.86
C GLY A 212 15.35 -6.36 8.72
N THR A 213 14.57 -5.43 8.17
CA THR A 213 13.35 -4.86 8.77
C THR A 213 12.17 -5.24 7.88
N ALA A 214 11.27 -6.09 8.40
CA ALA A 214 10.20 -6.71 7.60
C ALA A 214 9.32 -5.67 6.91
N GLU A 215 8.98 -4.59 7.60
CA GLU A 215 8.12 -3.52 7.11
C GLU A 215 8.76 -2.76 5.92
N VAL A 216 10.09 -2.61 5.94
CA VAL A 216 10.82 -1.93 4.86
C VAL A 216 10.99 -2.85 3.66
N ASP A 217 11.20 -4.14 3.91
CA ASP A 217 11.30 -5.15 2.86
C ASP A 217 9.95 -5.34 2.14
N GLU A 218 8.83 -5.33 2.89
CA GLU A 218 7.47 -5.34 2.34
C GLU A 218 7.19 -4.10 1.48
N LEU A 219 7.53 -2.90 1.97
CA LEU A 219 7.39 -1.66 1.21
C LEU A 219 8.24 -1.67 -0.07
N SER A 220 9.46 -2.20 0.00
CA SER A 220 10.32 -2.36 -1.18
C SER A 220 9.71 -3.32 -2.20
N GLY A 221 9.09 -4.41 -1.75
CA GLY A 221 8.38 -5.36 -2.62
C GLY A 221 7.14 -4.75 -3.28
N ALA A 222 6.34 -4.00 -2.52
CA ALA A 222 5.17 -3.30 -3.04
C ALA A 222 5.55 -2.25 -4.10
N LEU A 223 6.62 -1.49 -3.86
CA LEU A 223 7.13 -0.52 -4.85
C LEU A 223 7.63 -1.21 -6.13
N ALA A 224 8.36 -2.32 -6.01
CA ALA A 224 8.81 -3.09 -7.17
C ALA A 224 7.61 -3.62 -8.01
N LEU A 225 6.57 -4.11 -7.35
CA LEU A 225 5.34 -4.55 -8.02
C LEU A 225 4.64 -3.38 -8.74
N LEU A 226 4.51 -2.22 -8.10
CA LEU A 226 3.90 -1.04 -8.72
C LEU A 226 4.68 -0.59 -9.97
N LEU A 227 6.01 -0.56 -9.91
CA LEU A 227 6.85 -0.24 -11.06
C LEU A 227 6.65 -1.23 -12.21
N SER A 228 6.64 -2.54 -11.92
CA SER A 228 6.40 -3.56 -12.95
C SER A 228 5.06 -3.40 -13.66
N ARG A 229 3.99 -3.05 -12.92
CA ARG A 229 2.66 -2.79 -13.49
C ARG A 229 2.62 -1.50 -14.31
N TYR A 230 3.33 -0.47 -13.86
CA TYR A 230 3.44 0.79 -14.60
C TYR A 230 4.13 0.56 -15.94
N ASP A 231 5.25 -0.16 -15.96
CA ASP A 231 5.99 -0.47 -17.18
C ASP A 231 5.16 -1.32 -18.16
N GLU A 232 4.45 -2.33 -17.66
CA GLU A 232 3.55 -3.14 -18.48
C GLU A 232 2.43 -2.28 -19.11
N GLN A 233 1.86 -1.35 -18.33
CA GLN A 233 0.85 -0.43 -18.84
C GLN A 233 1.44 0.56 -19.86
N ALA A 234 2.64 1.08 -19.61
CA ALA A 234 3.34 1.99 -20.50
C ALA A 234 3.73 1.32 -21.83
N ALA A 235 4.15 0.05 -21.80
CA ALA A 235 4.42 -0.73 -22.99
C ALA A 235 3.14 -0.93 -23.83
N ARG A 236 2.03 -1.29 -23.19
CA ARG A 236 0.73 -1.43 -23.85
C ARG A 236 0.25 -0.14 -24.49
N THR A 237 0.38 1.00 -23.80
CA THR A 237 -0.02 2.29 -24.38
C THR A 237 0.90 2.72 -25.52
N ALA A 238 2.20 2.47 -25.43
CA ALA A 238 3.15 2.75 -26.50
C ALA A 238 2.82 1.92 -27.76
N GLN A 239 2.56 0.63 -27.60
CA GLN A 239 2.18 -0.27 -28.69
C GLN A 239 0.85 0.12 -29.34
N ALA A 240 -0.16 0.49 -28.53
CA ALA A 240 -1.43 0.97 -29.04
C ALA A 240 -1.28 2.27 -29.85
N LEU A 241 -0.43 3.18 -29.38
CA LEU A 241 -0.17 4.45 -30.07
C LEU A 241 0.58 4.24 -31.39
N ASP A 242 1.57 3.36 -31.42
CA ASP A 242 2.30 3.01 -32.64
C ASP A 242 1.36 2.38 -33.69
N THR A 243 0.53 1.43 -33.24
CA THR A 243 -0.48 0.79 -34.08
C THR A 243 -1.48 1.80 -34.66
N ALA A 244 -1.92 2.79 -33.86
CA ALA A 244 -2.80 3.87 -34.31
C ALA A 244 -2.12 4.80 -35.33
N ARG A 245 -0.83 5.11 -35.16
CA ARG A 245 -0.05 5.92 -36.10
C ARG A 245 0.14 5.19 -37.44
N SER A 246 0.53 3.92 -37.39
CA SER A 246 0.68 3.07 -38.58
C SER A 246 -0.63 2.93 -39.34
N PHE A 247 -1.75 2.74 -38.64
CA PHE A 247 -3.09 2.72 -39.23
C PHE A 247 -3.43 4.05 -39.93
N SER A 248 -3.23 5.18 -39.25
CA SER A 248 -3.52 6.51 -39.81
C SER A 248 -2.69 6.82 -41.05
N SER A 249 -1.39 6.47 -41.01
CA SER A 249 -0.48 6.63 -42.15
C SER A 249 -0.94 5.79 -43.35
N ALA A 250 -1.20 4.50 -43.14
CA ALA A 250 -1.61 3.60 -44.22
C ALA A 250 -2.98 3.99 -44.81
N ALA A 251 -3.96 4.35 -43.96
CA ALA A 251 -5.25 4.86 -44.43
C ALA A 251 -5.11 6.14 -45.26
N SER A 252 -4.23 7.06 -44.85
CA SER A 252 -3.95 8.30 -45.60
C SER A 252 -3.30 8.01 -46.95
N HIS A 253 -2.42 7.01 -47.04
CA HIS A 253 -1.81 6.60 -48.30
C HIS A 253 -2.83 5.98 -49.25
N GLU A 254 -3.65 5.05 -48.78
CA GLU A 254 -4.66 4.39 -49.63
C GLU A 254 -5.79 5.31 -50.07
N LEU A 255 -6.13 6.35 -49.30
CA LEU A 255 -7.09 7.38 -49.71
C LEU A 255 -6.51 8.36 -50.74
N ARG A 256 -5.20 8.63 -50.70
CA ARG A 256 -4.56 9.61 -51.58
C ARG A 256 -4.61 9.17 -53.05
N THR A 257 -4.40 7.89 -53.33
CA THR A 257 -4.38 7.36 -54.70
C THR A 257 -5.70 7.55 -55.45
N PRO A 258 -6.87 7.09 -54.95
CA PRO A 258 -8.14 7.31 -55.63
C PRO A 258 -8.53 8.80 -55.66
N LEU A 259 -8.16 9.59 -54.65
CA LEU A 259 -8.41 11.05 -54.69
C LEU A 259 -7.59 11.76 -55.78
N MET A 260 -6.34 11.34 -56.01
CA MET A 260 -5.53 11.86 -57.11
C MET A 260 -6.11 11.45 -58.47
N SER A 261 -6.51 10.19 -58.61
CA SER A 261 -7.16 9.67 -59.82
C SER A 261 -8.46 10.41 -60.15
N LEU A 262 -9.36 10.55 -59.18
CA LEU A 262 -10.59 11.34 -59.30
C LEU A 262 -10.31 12.77 -59.75
N ARG A 263 -9.32 13.42 -59.15
CA ARG A 263 -8.92 14.78 -59.53
C ARG A 263 -8.43 14.83 -60.97
N THR A 264 -7.54 13.93 -61.36
CA THR A 264 -7.01 13.87 -62.73
C THR A 264 -8.13 13.66 -63.76
N ASN A 265 -9.07 12.76 -63.48
CA ASN A 265 -10.19 12.49 -64.38
C ASN A 265 -11.18 13.66 -64.47
N LEU A 266 -11.43 14.35 -63.35
CA LEU A 266 -12.19 15.61 -63.36
C LEU A 266 -11.46 16.72 -64.15
N ASP A 267 -10.13 16.84 -63.99
CA ASP A 267 -9.30 17.81 -64.73
C ASP A 267 -9.34 17.51 -66.24
N VAL A 268 -9.32 16.23 -66.65
CA VAL A 268 -9.46 15.81 -68.06
C VAL A 268 -10.81 16.23 -68.65
N LEU A 269 -11.91 15.96 -67.93
CA LEU A 269 -13.26 16.34 -68.35
C LEU A 269 -13.44 17.87 -68.43
N ALA A 270 -12.79 18.63 -67.54
CA ALA A 270 -12.84 20.08 -67.52
C ALA A 270 -11.99 20.71 -68.64
N ALA A 271 -10.79 20.17 -68.90
CA ALA A 271 -9.88 20.68 -69.92
C ALA A 271 -10.33 20.35 -71.35
N HIS A 272 -11.10 19.28 -71.55
CA HIS A 272 -11.55 18.81 -72.86
C HIS A 272 -13.10 18.69 -72.92
N PRO A 273 -13.83 19.82 -72.98
CA PRO A 273 -15.30 19.81 -73.00
C PRO A 273 -15.89 19.15 -74.26
N ASP A 274 -15.12 19.06 -75.35
CA ASP A 274 -15.55 18.46 -76.62
C ASP A 274 -15.14 16.98 -76.77
N LEU A 275 -14.77 16.30 -75.67
CA LEU A 275 -14.44 14.87 -75.67
C LEU A 275 -15.53 14.03 -76.37
N PRO A 276 -15.14 13.10 -77.26
CA PRO A 276 -16.07 12.15 -77.86
C PRO A 276 -16.89 11.42 -76.80
N ALA A 277 -18.16 11.13 -77.11
CA ALA A 277 -19.09 10.55 -76.14
C ALA A 277 -18.58 9.21 -75.52
N GLY A 278 -17.85 8.40 -76.29
CA GLY A 278 -17.24 7.16 -75.80
C GLY A 278 -16.15 7.40 -74.75
N GLU A 279 -15.17 8.24 -75.06
CA GLU A 279 -14.06 8.59 -74.14
C GLU A 279 -14.58 9.29 -72.88
N ARG A 280 -15.57 10.19 -73.02
CA ARG A 280 -16.23 10.81 -71.87
C ARG A 280 -16.91 9.77 -70.98
N ALA A 281 -17.58 8.78 -71.56
CA ALA A 281 -18.23 7.72 -70.81
C ALA A 281 -17.22 6.84 -70.07
N GLU A 282 -16.05 6.56 -70.65
CA GLU A 282 -14.96 5.84 -70.00
C GLU A 282 -14.42 6.59 -68.77
N VAL A 283 -14.13 7.89 -68.91
CA VAL A 283 -13.66 8.71 -67.78
C VAL A 283 -14.71 8.80 -66.67
N VAL A 284 -15.99 8.93 -67.01
CA VAL A 284 -17.08 8.91 -66.02
C VAL A 284 -17.21 7.56 -65.34
N ALA A 285 -17.05 6.46 -66.07
CA ALA A 285 -17.06 5.12 -65.48
C ALA A 285 -15.89 4.93 -64.50
N GLU A 286 -14.70 5.41 -64.83
CA GLU A 286 -13.54 5.37 -63.93
C GLU A 286 -13.77 6.22 -62.66
N LEU A 287 -14.36 7.41 -62.80
CA LEU A 287 -14.76 8.23 -61.64
C LEU A 287 -15.74 7.50 -60.71
N GLN A 288 -16.73 6.80 -61.27
CA GLN A 288 -17.70 6.03 -60.49
C GLN A 288 -17.05 4.85 -59.77
N GLN A 289 -16.10 4.17 -60.44
CA GLN A 289 -15.33 3.07 -59.86
C GLN A 289 -14.43 3.54 -58.71
N ASP A 290 -13.72 4.66 -58.88
CA ASP A 290 -12.89 5.25 -57.84
C ASP A 290 -13.72 5.71 -56.64
N HIS A 291 -14.89 6.31 -56.89
CA HIS A 291 -15.81 6.70 -55.83
C HIS A 291 -16.33 5.50 -55.02
N ALA A 292 -16.77 4.43 -55.70
CA ALA A 292 -17.19 3.20 -55.06
C ALA A 292 -16.07 2.59 -54.21
N ARG A 293 -14.84 2.55 -54.74
CA ARG A 293 -13.66 2.04 -54.03
C ARG A 293 -13.36 2.83 -52.75
N MET A 294 -13.53 4.16 -52.77
CA MET A 294 -13.36 4.97 -51.55
C MET A 294 -14.43 4.67 -50.49
N LEU A 295 -15.69 4.51 -50.90
CA LEU A 295 -16.78 4.16 -49.97
C LEU A 295 -16.54 2.79 -49.32
N ASP A 296 -16.07 1.81 -50.08
CA ASP A 296 -15.70 0.49 -49.57
C ASP A 296 -14.56 0.58 -48.56
N LEU A 297 -13.53 1.37 -48.86
CA LEU A 297 -12.40 1.58 -47.95
C LEU A 297 -12.84 2.27 -46.65
N LEU A 298 -13.65 3.33 -46.73
CA LEU A 298 -14.18 4.01 -45.54
C LEU A 298 -15.05 3.08 -44.69
N SER A 299 -15.89 2.26 -45.34
CA SER A 299 -16.72 1.27 -44.68
C SER A 299 -15.87 0.20 -43.97
N ALA A 300 -14.80 -0.26 -44.61
CA ALA A 300 -13.85 -1.20 -44.03
C ALA A 300 -13.09 -0.61 -42.83
N LEU A 301 -12.62 0.64 -42.92
CA LEU A 301 -11.98 1.34 -41.80
C LEU A 301 -12.94 1.54 -40.63
N SER A 302 -14.20 1.91 -40.90
CA SER A 302 -15.25 2.04 -39.88
C SER A 302 -15.57 0.69 -39.22
N ALA A 303 -15.59 -0.39 -39.99
CA ALA A 303 -15.77 -1.74 -39.46
C ALA A 303 -14.60 -2.16 -38.54
N LEU A 304 -13.35 -1.91 -38.96
CA LEU A 304 -12.15 -2.16 -38.16
C LEU A 304 -12.21 -1.40 -36.83
N ALA A 305 -12.48 -0.09 -36.88
CA ALA A 305 -12.56 0.76 -35.69
C ALA A 305 -13.68 0.34 -34.73
N ARG A 306 -14.85 -0.06 -35.25
CA ARG A 306 -15.93 -0.60 -34.41
C ARG A 306 -15.54 -1.93 -33.76
N GLY A 307 -14.85 -2.81 -34.48
CA GLY A 307 -14.29 -4.04 -33.91
C GLY A 307 -13.32 -3.76 -32.75
N ASP A 308 -12.54 -2.68 -32.85
CA ASP A 308 -11.60 -2.28 -31.79
C ASP A 308 -12.26 -1.56 -30.61
N LEU A 309 -13.54 -1.17 -30.71
CA LEU A 309 -14.30 -0.48 -29.67
C LEU A 309 -15.44 -1.33 -29.09
N VAL A 310 -15.74 -2.49 -29.68
CA VAL A 310 -16.86 -3.32 -29.25
C VAL A 310 -16.66 -3.83 -27.82
N GLU A 311 -17.73 -3.74 -27.03
CA GLU A 311 -17.80 -4.25 -25.67
C GLU A 311 -18.51 -5.61 -25.63
N LEU A 312 -18.28 -6.37 -24.54
CA LEU A 312 -18.92 -7.67 -24.32
C LEU A 312 -20.45 -7.62 -24.31
N SER A 313 -21.02 -6.48 -23.93
CA SER A 313 -22.46 -6.23 -23.91
C SER A 313 -23.12 -6.36 -25.29
N ALA A 314 -22.36 -6.21 -26.38
CA ALA A 314 -22.83 -6.38 -27.75
C ALA A 314 -22.83 -7.84 -28.24
N PHE A 315 -22.31 -8.78 -27.46
CA PHE A 315 -22.25 -10.20 -27.80
C PHE A 315 -23.45 -10.95 -27.24
N GLY A 316 -23.96 -11.88 -28.02
CA GLY A 316 -25.10 -12.71 -27.65
C GLY A 316 -25.07 -14.07 -28.34
N PRO A 317 -26.05 -14.95 -28.04
CA PRO A 317 -26.24 -16.19 -28.79
C PRO A 317 -26.64 -15.86 -30.24
N VAL A 318 -25.90 -16.39 -31.20
CA VAL A 318 -26.16 -16.25 -32.65
C VAL A 318 -26.17 -17.64 -33.27
N ASP A 319 -27.19 -17.94 -34.09
CA ASP A 319 -27.16 -19.13 -34.94
C ASP A 319 -26.36 -18.84 -36.21
N LEU A 320 -25.18 -19.44 -36.30
CA LEU A 320 -24.27 -19.24 -37.42
C LEU A 320 -24.81 -19.87 -38.71
N ALA A 321 -25.64 -20.92 -38.63
CA ALA A 321 -26.19 -21.56 -39.82
C ALA A 321 -27.14 -20.61 -40.57
N GLU A 322 -28.08 -19.98 -39.85
CA GLU A 322 -28.99 -18.96 -40.40
C GLU A 322 -28.22 -17.76 -40.95
N LEU A 323 -27.18 -17.33 -40.23
CA LEU A 323 -26.38 -16.19 -40.64
C LEU A 323 -25.60 -16.45 -41.95
N VAL A 324 -25.02 -17.65 -42.09
CA VAL A 324 -24.32 -18.07 -43.31
C VAL A 324 -25.28 -18.15 -44.49
N ASP A 325 -26.46 -18.73 -44.30
CA ASP A 325 -27.48 -18.84 -45.36
C ASP A 325 -27.91 -17.45 -45.88
N ALA A 326 -28.22 -16.53 -44.96
CA ALA A 326 -28.56 -15.15 -45.30
C ALA A 326 -27.41 -14.42 -46.01
N ALA A 327 -26.16 -14.64 -45.58
CA ALA A 327 -24.99 -14.02 -46.19
C ALA A 327 -24.73 -14.55 -47.61
N VAL A 328 -24.94 -15.85 -47.86
CA VAL A 328 -24.83 -16.44 -49.19
C VAL A 328 -25.92 -15.89 -50.13
N ALA A 329 -27.17 -15.78 -49.67
CA ALA A 329 -28.24 -15.18 -50.46
C ALA A 329 -27.93 -13.73 -50.87
N GLU A 330 -27.34 -12.95 -49.96
CA GLU A 330 -26.88 -11.59 -50.25
C GLU A 330 -25.67 -11.55 -51.20
N ALA A 331 -24.71 -12.46 -51.04
CA ALA A 331 -23.59 -12.58 -51.96
C ALA A 331 -24.02 -12.96 -53.38
N ALA A 332 -25.02 -13.86 -53.52
CA ALA A 332 -25.61 -14.23 -54.80
C ALA A 332 -26.31 -13.05 -55.50
N ARG A 333 -26.95 -12.15 -54.75
CA ARG A 333 -27.52 -10.91 -55.31
C ARG A 333 -26.44 -9.95 -55.83
N ARG A 334 -25.35 -9.78 -55.09
CA ARG A 334 -24.25 -8.88 -55.47
C ARG A 334 -23.38 -9.43 -56.59
N HIS A 335 -23.23 -10.74 -56.68
CA HIS A 335 -22.43 -11.42 -57.69
C HIS A 335 -23.27 -12.49 -58.41
N PRO A 336 -24.22 -12.09 -59.28
CA PRO A 336 -25.16 -13.00 -59.93
C PRO A 336 -24.49 -14.01 -60.87
N ASP A 337 -23.29 -13.70 -61.36
CA ASP A 337 -22.52 -14.61 -62.21
C ASP A 337 -21.88 -15.78 -61.44
N ALA A 338 -21.77 -15.68 -60.10
CA ALA A 338 -21.12 -16.69 -59.28
C ALA A 338 -22.09 -17.81 -58.89
N LEU A 339 -21.60 -19.04 -58.89
CA LEU A 339 -22.37 -20.23 -58.52
C LEU A 339 -22.07 -20.59 -57.07
N TYR A 340 -23.08 -20.53 -56.21
CA TYR A 340 -22.96 -20.85 -54.78
C TYR A 340 -23.57 -22.22 -54.48
N ARG A 341 -22.88 -23.01 -53.66
CA ARG A 341 -23.40 -24.25 -53.09
C ARG A 341 -23.22 -24.20 -51.57
N THR A 342 -24.27 -24.52 -50.83
CA THR A 342 -24.26 -24.51 -49.36
C THR A 342 -24.48 -25.90 -48.78
N GLU A 343 -23.71 -26.23 -47.76
CA GLU A 343 -23.88 -27.42 -46.93
C GLU A 343 -23.84 -27.01 -45.46
N LEU A 344 -25.00 -26.81 -44.87
CA LEU A 344 -25.17 -26.25 -43.52
C LEU A 344 -25.84 -27.27 -42.58
N PRO A 345 -25.49 -27.30 -41.29
CA PRO A 345 -26.21 -28.08 -40.29
C PRO A 345 -27.55 -27.39 -39.97
N SER A 346 -28.41 -28.07 -39.22
CA SER A 346 -29.70 -27.50 -38.80
C SER A 346 -29.56 -26.32 -37.84
N GLU A 347 -28.52 -26.31 -37.00
CA GLU A 347 -28.25 -25.25 -36.01
C GLU A 347 -26.76 -25.25 -35.64
N ALA A 348 -26.18 -24.05 -35.49
CA ALA A 348 -24.81 -23.89 -35.02
C ALA A 348 -24.68 -22.62 -34.14
N ARG A 349 -25.02 -22.75 -32.85
CA ARG A 349 -24.98 -21.62 -31.92
C ARG A 349 -23.57 -21.25 -31.49
N VAL A 350 -23.22 -19.98 -31.66
CA VAL A 350 -21.99 -19.36 -31.17
C VAL A 350 -22.34 -18.16 -30.27
N PHE A 351 -21.42 -17.79 -29.38
CA PHE A 351 -21.52 -16.52 -28.65
C PHE A 351 -20.77 -15.45 -29.42
N GLY A 352 -21.49 -14.53 -30.06
CA GLY A 352 -20.90 -13.61 -31.01
C GLY A 352 -21.61 -12.27 -31.14
N TRP A 353 -20.90 -11.35 -31.75
CA TRP A 353 -21.43 -10.07 -32.22
C TRP A 353 -21.99 -10.27 -33.63
N ASP A 354 -23.31 -10.33 -33.77
CA ASP A 354 -24.01 -10.59 -35.05
C ASP A 354 -23.48 -9.73 -36.20
N ALA A 355 -23.36 -8.40 -35.99
CA ALA A 355 -22.86 -7.51 -37.03
C ALA A 355 -21.39 -7.79 -37.42
N GLY A 356 -20.55 -8.19 -36.46
CA GLY A 356 -19.16 -8.59 -36.72
C GLY A 356 -19.07 -9.88 -37.54
N LEU A 357 -19.89 -10.87 -37.23
CA LEU A 357 -19.98 -12.12 -37.99
C LEU A 357 -20.52 -11.88 -39.42
N ARG A 358 -21.48 -10.96 -39.60
CA ARG A 358 -21.93 -10.55 -40.94
C ARG A 358 -20.81 -9.92 -41.76
N ILE A 359 -19.98 -9.08 -41.13
CA ILE A 359 -18.79 -8.49 -41.77
C ILE A 359 -17.82 -9.60 -42.19
N LEU A 360 -17.54 -10.57 -41.32
CA LEU A 360 -16.68 -11.72 -41.63
C LEU A 360 -17.20 -12.48 -42.85
N LEU A 361 -18.49 -12.84 -42.86
CA LEU A 361 -19.12 -13.61 -43.94
C LEU A 361 -19.14 -12.84 -45.26
N ALA A 362 -19.50 -11.55 -45.23
CA ALA A 362 -19.54 -10.71 -46.42
C ALA A 362 -18.15 -10.61 -47.09
N ASN A 363 -17.08 -10.48 -46.29
CA ASN A 363 -15.72 -10.41 -46.81
C ASN A 363 -15.23 -11.76 -47.35
N LEU A 364 -15.52 -12.88 -46.67
CA LEU A 364 -15.18 -14.22 -47.17
C LEU A 364 -15.86 -14.50 -48.52
N LEU A 365 -17.17 -14.29 -48.60
CA LEU A 365 -17.97 -14.59 -49.79
C LEU A 365 -17.67 -13.63 -50.94
N GLY A 366 -17.46 -12.35 -50.64
CA GLY A 366 -17.04 -11.36 -51.64
C GLY A 366 -15.68 -11.72 -52.26
N ASN A 367 -14.70 -12.07 -51.42
CA ASN A 367 -13.38 -12.50 -51.91
C ASN A 367 -13.47 -13.78 -52.76
N ALA A 368 -14.24 -14.77 -52.32
CA ALA A 368 -14.44 -16.01 -53.06
C ALA A 368 -15.13 -15.77 -54.43
N ALA A 369 -16.11 -14.87 -54.49
CA ALA A 369 -16.81 -14.53 -55.74
C ALA A 369 -15.92 -13.76 -56.73
N VAL A 370 -15.07 -12.86 -56.23
CA VAL A 370 -14.17 -12.04 -57.04
C VAL A 370 -12.96 -12.85 -57.52
N HIS A 371 -12.28 -13.55 -56.61
CA HIS A 371 -11.04 -14.27 -56.91
C HIS A 371 -11.25 -15.71 -57.39
N GLY A 372 -12.44 -16.28 -57.17
CA GLY A 372 -12.80 -17.61 -57.65
C GLY A 372 -13.03 -17.68 -59.17
N ARG A 373 -13.09 -16.54 -59.85
CA ARG A 373 -13.27 -16.44 -61.30
C ARG A 373 -11.99 -16.84 -62.02
N THR A 374 -12.12 -17.62 -63.10
CA THR A 374 -11.02 -17.91 -64.03
C THR A 374 -11.38 -17.34 -65.40
N ALA A 375 -10.38 -17.15 -66.29
CA ALA A 375 -10.58 -16.47 -67.58
C ALA A 375 -11.78 -16.99 -68.39
N ASP A 376 -12.07 -18.30 -68.29
CA ASP A 376 -13.09 -18.98 -69.09
C ASP A 376 -14.32 -19.43 -68.31
N ARG A 377 -14.37 -19.23 -66.97
CA ARG A 377 -15.45 -19.78 -66.14
C ARG A 377 -15.88 -18.86 -64.97
N PRO A 378 -17.18 -18.83 -64.65
CA PRO A 378 -17.69 -18.12 -63.48
C PRO A 378 -17.10 -18.69 -62.18
N ALA A 379 -17.07 -17.86 -61.15
CA ALA A 379 -16.63 -18.29 -59.82
C ALA A 379 -17.57 -19.35 -59.26
N ARG A 380 -17.02 -20.47 -58.76
CA ARG A 380 -17.75 -21.47 -57.98
C ARG A 380 -17.33 -21.32 -56.53
N VAL A 381 -18.31 -21.13 -55.65
CA VAL A 381 -18.12 -20.92 -54.22
C VAL A 381 -18.88 -21.99 -53.45
N ASP A 382 -18.15 -22.94 -52.86
CA ASP A 382 -18.73 -23.98 -52.02
C ASP A 382 -18.56 -23.57 -50.54
N VAL A 383 -19.68 -23.37 -49.85
CA VAL A 383 -19.74 -22.94 -48.46
C VAL A 383 -20.23 -24.11 -47.61
N ARG A 384 -19.42 -24.53 -46.66
CA ARG A 384 -19.75 -25.64 -45.77
C ARG A 384 -19.54 -25.24 -44.32
N LEU A 385 -20.55 -25.52 -43.49
CA LEU A 385 -20.49 -25.33 -42.05
C LEU A 385 -20.59 -26.70 -41.37
N GLN A 386 -19.64 -27.02 -40.50
CA GLN A 386 -19.62 -28.28 -39.75
C GLN A 386 -19.47 -28.02 -38.26
N VAL A 387 -20.23 -28.77 -37.46
CA VAL A 387 -20.16 -28.72 -36.00
C VAL A 387 -19.42 -29.96 -35.53
N ALA A 388 -18.19 -29.79 -35.04
CA ALA A 388 -17.36 -30.91 -34.58
C ALA A 388 -16.39 -30.48 -33.46
N GLY A 389 -16.19 -31.34 -32.47
CA GLY A 389 -15.17 -31.11 -31.43
C GLY A 389 -15.41 -29.87 -30.55
N GLY A 390 -16.65 -29.39 -30.43
CA GLY A 390 -16.98 -28.18 -29.66
C GLY A 390 -16.76 -26.88 -30.43
N ALA A 391 -16.51 -26.93 -31.73
CA ALA A 391 -16.34 -25.77 -32.60
C ALA A 391 -17.26 -25.85 -33.83
N ALA A 392 -17.62 -24.68 -34.34
CA ALA A 392 -18.19 -24.49 -35.66
C ALA A 392 -17.05 -24.21 -36.66
N ARG A 393 -16.90 -25.05 -37.68
CA ARG A 393 -15.93 -24.90 -38.75
C ARG A 393 -16.64 -24.48 -40.02
N LEU A 394 -16.41 -23.24 -40.45
CA LEU A 394 -16.90 -22.67 -41.69
C LEU A 394 -15.78 -22.73 -42.73
N THR A 395 -15.99 -23.46 -43.83
CA THR A 395 -15.09 -23.48 -44.97
C THR A 395 -15.75 -22.81 -46.17
N VAL A 396 -15.02 -21.91 -46.83
CA VAL A 396 -15.40 -21.29 -48.10
C VAL A 396 -14.34 -21.69 -49.13
N ASP A 397 -14.73 -22.53 -50.09
CA ASP A 397 -13.88 -22.99 -51.17
C ASP A 397 -14.22 -22.25 -52.46
N ASP A 398 -13.23 -21.59 -53.06
CA ASP A 398 -13.38 -20.99 -54.39
C ASP A 398 -12.65 -21.81 -55.48
N SER A 399 -12.97 -21.56 -56.74
CA SER A 399 -12.35 -22.22 -57.91
C SER A 399 -11.25 -21.40 -58.58
N GLY A 400 -10.68 -20.44 -57.87
CA GLY A 400 -9.69 -19.49 -58.38
C GLY A 400 -8.28 -20.06 -58.49
N PRO A 401 -7.27 -19.20 -58.72
CA PRO A 401 -5.86 -19.62 -58.82
C PRO A 401 -5.25 -20.03 -57.47
N GLY A 402 -5.96 -19.87 -56.35
CA GLY A 402 -5.46 -20.14 -55.01
C GLY A 402 -4.55 -19.03 -54.45
N VAL A 403 -3.95 -19.31 -53.29
CA VAL A 403 -2.97 -18.45 -52.62
C VAL A 403 -1.64 -19.20 -52.50
N PRO A 404 -0.53 -18.65 -53.04
CA PRO A 404 0.79 -19.26 -52.92
C PRO A 404 1.14 -19.56 -51.45
N PRO A 405 1.78 -20.70 -51.13
CA PRO A 405 2.09 -21.07 -49.75
C PRO A 405 2.81 -19.99 -48.94
N ALA A 406 3.74 -19.26 -49.58
CA ALA A 406 4.49 -18.17 -48.96
C ALA A 406 3.62 -16.95 -48.58
N GLU A 407 2.46 -16.79 -49.22
CA GLU A 407 1.57 -15.64 -49.00
C GLU A 407 0.40 -15.96 -48.04
N ARG A 408 0.15 -17.24 -47.71
CA ARG A 408 -1.05 -17.68 -46.95
C ARG A 408 -1.19 -17.05 -45.57
N ALA A 409 -0.07 -16.73 -44.91
CA ALA A 409 -0.12 -15.99 -43.64
C ALA A 409 -0.30 -14.49 -43.89
N ALA A 410 0.45 -13.94 -44.85
CA ALA A 410 0.49 -12.51 -45.16
C ALA A 410 -0.83 -11.96 -45.73
N VAL A 411 -1.66 -12.78 -46.38
CA VAL A 411 -2.97 -12.35 -46.91
C VAL A 411 -3.94 -11.83 -45.84
N PHE A 412 -3.74 -12.19 -44.57
CA PHE A 412 -4.53 -11.68 -43.45
C PHE A 412 -3.97 -10.37 -42.87
N HIS A 413 -2.81 -9.91 -43.33
CA HIS A 413 -2.23 -8.64 -42.89
C HIS A 413 -2.95 -7.44 -43.51
N ARG A 414 -2.83 -6.28 -42.86
CA ARG A 414 -3.43 -5.02 -43.33
C ARG A 414 -2.84 -4.58 -44.66
N PHE A 415 -3.70 -4.17 -45.59
CA PHE A 415 -3.32 -3.61 -46.89
C PHE A 415 -2.46 -4.55 -47.75
N HIS A 416 -2.42 -5.84 -47.41
CA HIS A 416 -1.71 -6.84 -48.19
C HIS A 416 -2.55 -7.19 -49.42
N ARG A 417 -2.01 -6.91 -50.60
CA ARG A 417 -2.64 -7.20 -51.88
C ARG A 417 -1.66 -7.83 -52.85
N ARG A 418 -2.16 -8.71 -53.72
CA ARG A 418 -1.44 -9.06 -54.95
C ARG A 418 -1.50 -7.86 -55.92
N PRO A 419 -0.44 -7.58 -56.69
CA PRO A 419 -0.37 -6.43 -57.60
C PRO A 419 -1.58 -6.28 -58.54
N ASP A 420 -2.18 -7.40 -58.94
CA ASP A 420 -3.28 -7.47 -59.91
C ASP A 420 -4.67 -7.73 -59.27
N SER A 421 -4.80 -7.57 -57.95
CA SER A 421 -6.03 -7.87 -57.21
C SER A 421 -6.93 -6.63 -57.07
N PRO A 422 -8.21 -6.67 -57.46
CA PRO A 422 -9.16 -5.61 -57.14
C PRO A 422 -9.43 -5.55 -55.62
N GLY A 423 -9.59 -4.34 -55.07
CA GLY A 423 -9.98 -4.11 -53.67
C GLY A 423 -8.91 -3.41 -52.80
N SER A 424 -9.26 -3.14 -51.54
CA SER A 424 -8.43 -2.36 -50.58
C SER A 424 -7.41 -3.19 -49.78
N GLY A 425 -7.40 -4.52 -49.94
CA GLY A 425 -6.55 -5.41 -49.13
C GLY A 425 -6.93 -5.49 -47.64
N LEU A 426 -8.10 -4.95 -47.25
CA LEU A 426 -8.60 -4.95 -45.87
C LEU A 426 -9.61 -6.08 -45.58
N GLY A 427 -10.14 -6.73 -46.62
CA GLY A 427 -11.22 -7.70 -46.46
C GLY A 427 -10.82 -8.94 -45.65
N LEU A 428 -9.67 -9.54 -45.95
CA LEU A 428 -9.17 -10.69 -45.17
C LEU A 428 -8.62 -10.31 -43.80
N THR A 429 -8.11 -9.09 -43.62
CA THR A 429 -7.73 -8.60 -42.28
C THR A 429 -8.98 -8.40 -41.40
N LEU A 430 -10.11 -7.95 -41.98
CA LEU A 430 -11.40 -7.92 -41.27
C LEU A 430 -11.84 -9.34 -40.87
N VAL A 431 -11.70 -10.34 -41.75
CA VAL A 431 -11.99 -11.74 -41.41
C VAL A 431 -11.14 -12.20 -40.23
N ALA A 432 -9.84 -11.95 -40.25
CA ALA A 432 -8.93 -12.31 -39.16
C ALA A 432 -9.28 -11.60 -37.84
N GLN A 433 -9.54 -10.29 -37.88
CA GLN A 433 -9.98 -9.52 -36.71
C GLN A 433 -11.28 -10.09 -36.14
N GLN A 434 -12.29 -10.32 -36.98
CA GLN A 434 -13.58 -10.83 -36.52
C GLN A 434 -13.46 -12.26 -35.99
N ALA A 435 -12.69 -13.14 -36.62
CA ALA A 435 -12.42 -14.47 -36.08
C ALA A 435 -11.76 -14.39 -34.69
N ALA A 436 -10.73 -13.55 -34.53
CA ALA A 436 -10.05 -13.36 -33.24
C ALA A 436 -10.96 -12.76 -32.15
N LEU A 437 -11.78 -11.76 -32.47
CA LEU A 437 -12.79 -11.17 -31.56
C LEU A 437 -13.77 -12.23 -31.04
N HIS A 438 -14.06 -13.24 -31.86
CA HIS A 438 -14.91 -14.37 -31.54
C HIS A 438 -14.14 -15.58 -30.97
N ARG A 439 -12.86 -15.41 -30.61
CA ARG A 439 -11.94 -16.45 -30.09
C ARG A 439 -11.76 -17.64 -31.03
N GLY A 440 -11.90 -17.37 -32.32
CA GLY A 440 -11.65 -18.30 -33.38
C GLY A 440 -10.31 -18.08 -34.06
N SER A 441 -10.12 -18.82 -35.13
CA SER A 441 -8.99 -18.67 -36.05
C SER A 441 -9.48 -18.67 -37.49
N VAL A 442 -8.65 -18.13 -38.39
CA VAL A 442 -8.83 -18.25 -39.83
C VAL A 442 -7.55 -18.79 -40.46
N THR A 443 -7.67 -19.67 -41.44
CA THR A 443 -6.53 -20.17 -42.22
C THR A 443 -6.86 -20.20 -43.71
N ALA A 444 -5.84 -20.02 -44.54
CA ALA A 444 -5.92 -20.20 -45.98
C ALA A 444 -5.16 -21.47 -46.36
N THR A 445 -5.80 -22.36 -47.12
CA THR A 445 -5.22 -23.62 -47.61
C THR A 445 -5.62 -23.86 -49.06
N ASP A 446 -5.06 -24.89 -49.69
CA ASP A 446 -5.55 -25.32 -51.01
C ASP A 446 -6.94 -25.94 -50.88
N ARG A 447 -7.76 -25.76 -51.90
CA ARG A 447 -9.02 -26.48 -52.04
C ARG A 447 -8.73 -28.00 -52.13
N PRO A 448 -9.43 -28.87 -51.37
CA PRO A 448 -9.14 -30.31 -51.38
C PRO A 448 -9.44 -31.00 -52.72
N ASP A 449 -10.47 -30.53 -53.42
CA ASP A 449 -11.04 -31.20 -54.60
C ASP A 449 -10.55 -30.61 -55.94
N GLY A 450 -9.49 -29.80 -55.95
CA GLY A 450 -8.94 -29.21 -57.18
C GLY A 450 -8.25 -27.85 -56.99
N PRO A 451 -7.98 -27.11 -58.08
CA PRO A 451 -7.40 -25.77 -58.00
C PRO A 451 -8.39 -24.80 -57.34
N GLY A 452 -7.89 -23.96 -56.43
CA GLY A 452 -8.71 -23.04 -55.65
C GLY A 452 -8.08 -22.65 -54.32
N CYS A 453 -8.74 -21.75 -53.61
CA CYS A 453 -8.41 -21.45 -52.21
C CYS A 453 -9.51 -21.98 -51.29
N ARG A 454 -9.11 -22.53 -50.15
CA ARG A 454 -9.96 -22.78 -49.00
C ARG A 454 -9.67 -21.76 -47.91
N LEU A 455 -10.67 -20.96 -47.55
CA LEU A 455 -10.66 -20.18 -46.32
C LEU A 455 -11.44 -20.93 -45.25
N GLU A 456 -10.77 -21.31 -44.17
CA GLU A 456 -11.39 -22.00 -43.04
C GLU A 456 -11.41 -21.10 -41.81
N VAL A 457 -12.61 -20.85 -41.27
CA VAL A 457 -12.84 -20.14 -40.00
C VAL A 457 -13.34 -21.13 -38.96
N VAL A 458 -12.69 -21.16 -37.80
CA VAL A 458 -13.07 -22.03 -36.67
C VAL A 458 -13.52 -21.15 -35.51
N LEU A 459 -14.78 -21.30 -35.07
CA LEU A 459 -15.35 -20.55 -33.94
C LEU A 459 -15.77 -21.51 -32.81
N PRO A 460 -15.59 -21.15 -31.53
CA PRO A 460 -16.08 -21.96 -30.42
C PRO A 460 -17.61 -21.96 -30.36
N LEU A 461 -18.21 -23.13 -30.14
CA LEU A 461 -19.66 -23.23 -29.93
C LEU A 461 -20.06 -22.66 -28.58
N LEU A 462 -21.26 -22.10 -28.51
CA LEU A 462 -21.89 -21.69 -27.27
C LEU A 462 -22.20 -22.95 -26.44
N ARG A 463 -21.50 -23.13 -25.32
CA ARG A 463 -21.84 -24.16 -24.32
C ARG A 463 -22.75 -23.58 -23.23
N PRO A 464 -23.75 -24.34 -22.73
CA PRO A 464 -24.67 -23.88 -21.68
C PRO A 464 -23.97 -23.41 -20.39
N ASP A 465 -22.81 -23.99 -20.04
CA ASP A 465 -22.10 -23.73 -18.77
C ASP A 465 -20.85 -22.83 -18.92
N THR A 466 -20.75 -22.01 -19.97
CA THR A 466 -19.54 -21.21 -20.20
C THR A 466 -19.48 -20.01 -19.23
N PRO A 467 -18.46 -19.91 -18.35
CA PRO A 467 -18.33 -18.75 -17.46
C PRO A 467 -18.02 -17.47 -18.26
N ALA A 468 -18.41 -16.33 -17.67
CA ALA A 468 -18.31 -14.97 -18.19
C ALA A 468 -17.24 -14.79 -19.30
N VAL A 469 -17.73 -14.65 -20.53
CA VAL A 469 -16.90 -14.39 -21.71
C VAL A 469 -16.10 -13.10 -21.46
N ARG A 470 -14.77 -13.18 -21.55
CA ARG A 470 -13.85 -12.04 -21.58
C ARG A 470 -13.38 -11.82 -23.02
N LEU A 471 -13.41 -10.59 -23.52
CA LEU A 471 -12.78 -10.28 -24.80
C LEU A 471 -11.26 -10.47 -24.69
N PRO A 472 -10.56 -10.76 -25.80
CA PRO A 472 -9.10 -10.78 -25.80
C PRO A 472 -8.55 -9.46 -25.23
N ALA A 473 -7.61 -9.57 -24.29
CA ALA A 473 -7.01 -8.41 -23.61
C ALA A 473 -6.04 -7.65 -24.53
N ALA A 474 -5.40 -8.36 -25.47
CA ALA A 474 -4.59 -7.79 -26.53
C ALA A 474 -5.43 -7.73 -27.80
N ARG A 475 -5.62 -6.52 -28.34
CA ARG A 475 -6.31 -6.25 -29.60
C ARG A 475 -5.33 -6.08 -30.76
N ASP A 476 -4.18 -6.77 -30.67
CA ASP A 476 -3.07 -6.69 -31.61
C ASP A 476 -3.25 -7.59 -32.85
N TRP A 477 -4.48 -7.69 -33.35
CA TRP A 477 -4.80 -8.31 -34.65
C TRP A 477 -4.29 -7.50 -35.86
N LEU A 478 -3.51 -6.47 -35.57
CA LEU A 478 -3.15 -5.37 -36.46
C LEU A 478 -1.70 -5.40 -36.89
N ASN A 479 -0.87 -6.15 -36.18
CA ASN A 479 0.56 -6.29 -36.43
C ASN A 479 0.84 -7.75 -36.79
N GLY A 480 1.43 -7.98 -37.96
CA GLY A 480 1.82 -9.30 -38.43
C GLY A 480 3.05 -9.88 -37.71
N GLU A 481 3.20 -9.61 -36.41
CA GLU A 481 4.27 -10.23 -35.62
C GLU A 481 3.73 -11.47 -34.90
N GLU A 482 4.34 -12.60 -35.25
CA GLU A 482 4.13 -13.92 -34.67
C GLU A 482 4.20 -13.88 -33.14
N GLN A 483 3.10 -14.22 -32.47
CA GLN A 483 3.16 -14.69 -31.09
C GLN A 483 3.59 -16.16 -31.12
N HIS A 484 4.88 -16.40 -30.88
CA HIS A 484 5.43 -17.72 -30.54
C HIS A 484 5.18 -18.06 -29.07
#